data_AF-A0A8T5ZQA2-F1
#
_entry.id   AF-A0A8T5ZQA2-F1
#
_cell.length_a   1.000
_cell.length_b   1.000
_cell.length_c   1.000
_cell.angle_alpha   90.00
_cell.angle_beta   90.00
_cell.angle_gamma   90.00
#
_symmetry.space_group_name_H-M   'P 1'
#
loop_
_entity.id
_entity.type
_entity.pdbx_description
1 polymer ?
#
loop_
_entity_poly.entity_id
_entity_poly.type
_entity_poly.pdbx_seq_one_letter_code
_entity_poly.pdbx_strand_id
1 'polypeptide(L)'
;QIGTPGGGFGLSYHFANGGNPTRRSAVLSSMQGSLPGGCDAVDKIPVARIVEALENPGGAYQHNGMNRHFPDIRFIWWAGGANFTHHQDTNRLIRAWQKPELVVISECFWTAAAKHADIVLPATTSFERNDLTMTGDYSNQHLVPMKQVVPPRYEARNDFDVFAELSERWEKGGYARFTEGKSQLQWLETFYNVARQRGASQQVELPPFAEFWQANQLIEMPENPDSERFIRFADFCR
;
A
#
# COMPACT_ATOMS: atom_id res chain seq x y z
N GLN A 1 -11.60 21.56 -29.18
CA GLN A 1 -11.88 20.24 -28.56
C GLN A 1 -11.11 20.07 -27.26
N ILE A 2 -9.83 20.49 -27.16
CA ILE A 2 -9.15 20.63 -25.85
C ILE A 2 -9.74 21.86 -25.13
N GLY A 3 -9.97 21.76 -23.82
CA GLY A 3 -10.43 22.87 -22.98
C GLY A 3 -11.94 23.14 -22.96
N THR A 4 -12.75 22.39 -23.72
CA THR A 4 -14.22 22.45 -23.66
C THR A 4 -14.76 21.46 -22.61
N PRO A 5 -15.96 21.67 -22.04
CA PRO A 5 -16.63 20.67 -21.20
C PRO A 5 -16.66 19.30 -21.89
N GLY A 6 -16.18 18.26 -21.20
CA GLY A 6 -16.10 16.89 -21.72
C GLY A 6 -15.10 16.66 -22.87
N GLY A 7 -14.31 17.67 -23.23
CA GLY A 7 -13.30 17.60 -24.30
C GLY A 7 -11.87 17.36 -23.80
N GLY A 8 -10.94 17.23 -24.74
CA GLY A 8 -9.51 17.06 -24.47
C GLY A 8 -9.09 15.59 -24.32
N PHE A 9 -8.08 15.35 -23.49
CA PHE A 9 -7.58 14.02 -23.16
C PHE A 9 -7.37 13.89 -21.66
N GLY A 10 -7.43 12.66 -21.15
CA GLY A 10 -7.11 12.34 -19.77
C GLY A 10 -6.30 11.05 -19.68
N LEU A 11 -5.78 10.79 -18.49
CA LEU A 11 -4.97 9.63 -18.15
C LEU A 11 -5.57 8.98 -16.90
N SER A 12 -5.22 7.71 -16.68
CA SER A 12 -5.58 6.98 -15.45
C SER A 12 -7.08 6.73 -15.24
N TYR A 13 -7.92 6.78 -16.29
CA TYR A 13 -9.36 6.49 -16.21
C TYR A 13 -9.65 5.11 -15.58
N HIS A 14 -8.93 4.08 -16.02
CA HIS A 14 -9.14 2.69 -15.63
C HIS A 14 -8.48 2.30 -14.29
N PHE A 15 -7.41 2.98 -13.91
CA PHE A 15 -6.62 2.65 -12.72
C PHE A 15 -7.06 3.45 -11.50
N ALA A 16 -7.07 4.78 -11.62
CA ALA A 16 -7.26 5.69 -10.48
C ALA A 16 -8.60 6.44 -10.51
N ASN A 17 -9.54 5.97 -11.34
CA ASN A 17 -10.80 6.66 -11.60
C ASN A 17 -10.59 8.11 -12.10
N GLY A 18 -9.51 8.32 -12.87
CA GLY A 18 -9.21 9.61 -13.46
C GLY A 18 -10.37 10.13 -14.30
N GLY A 19 -10.69 11.42 -14.18
CA GLY A 19 -11.81 12.05 -14.88
C GLY A 19 -13.13 12.08 -14.11
N ASN A 20 -13.24 11.38 -12.98
CA ASN A 20 -14.36 11.55 -12.06
C ASN A 20 -14.10 12.75 -11.13
N PRO A 21 -15.08 13.64 -10.91
CA PRO A 21 -14.93 14.75 -9.96
C PRO A 21 -14.53 14.28 -8.55
N THR A 22 -13.53 14.94 -7.98
CA THR A 22 -13.11 14.68 -6.61
C THR A 22 -14.17 15.10 -5.61
N ARG A 23 -14.51 14.21 -4.67
CA ARG A 23 -15.46 14.45 -3.59
C ARG A 23 -14.81 15.24 -2.45
N ARG A 24 -15.63 15.97 -1.68
CA ARG A 24 -15.21 16.41 -0.34
C ARG A 24 -15.08 15.16 0.51
N SER A 25 -13.91 14.92 1.10
CA SER A 25 -13.60 13.59 1.62
C SER A 25 -12.89 13.57 2.97
N ALA A 26 -13.32 12.63 3.79
CA ALA A 26 -12.60 12.18 4.97
C ALA A 26 -11.66 11.04 4.57
N VAL A 27 -10.36 11.34 4.43
CA VAL A 27 -9.37 10.36 3.95
C VAL A 27 -8.78 9.60 5.13
N LEU A 28 -8.84 8.26 5.06
CA LEU A 28 -8.21 7.35 6.02
C LEU A 28 -6.73 7.67 6.20
N SER A 29 -6.26 7.65 7.44
CA SER A 29 -4.82 7.56 7.68
C SER A 29 -4.35 6.10 7.59
N SER A 30 -3.05 5.88 7.71
CA SER A 30 -2.44 4.56 7.70
C SER A 30 -1.40 4.44 8.81
N MET A 31 -0.90 3.21 9.02
CA MET A 31 0.36 3.02 9.73
C MET A 31 1.45 3.84 9.03
N GLN A 32 2.30 4.49 9.83
CA GLN A 32 3.45 5.23 9.32
C GLN A 32 4.65 4.27 9.26
N GLY A 33 5.48 4.43 8.23
CA GLY A 33 6.72 3.65 8.07
C GLY A 33 7.84 4.05 9.04
N SER A 34 7.57 4.95 9.98
CA SER A 34 8.49 5.37 11.02
C SER A 34 7.85 5.20 12.40
N LEU A 35 8.59 4.57 13.31
CA LEU A 35 8.19 4.40 14.71
C LEU A 35 8.96 5.40 15.58
N PRO A 36 8.38 5.90 16.69
CA PRO A 36 9.13 6.65 17.69
C PRO A 36 10.35 5.84 18.18
N GLY A 37 11.55 6.37 17.96
CA GLY A 37 12.81 5.66 18.27
C GLY A 37 13.19 4.55 17.28
N GLY A 38 12.49 4.42 16.15
CA GLY A 38 12.87 3.55 15.05
C GLY A 38 14.00 4.12 14.20
N CYS A 39 14.61 3.27 13.38
CA CYS A 39 15.54 3.69 12.33
C CYS A 39 14.84 3.73 10.97
N ASP A 40 15.20 4.70 10.14
CA ASP A 40 14.77 4.72 8.75
C ASP A 40 15.45 3.59 7.96
N ALA A 41 14.83 3.15 6.87
CA ALA A 41 15.48 2.31 5.88
C ALA A 41 16.77 2.98 5.40
N VAL A 42 17.90 2.27 5.55
CA VAL A 42 19.25 2.82 5.33
C VAL A 42 19.43 3.32 3.90
N ASP A 43 18.85 2.62 2.92
CA ASP A 43 18.91 2.97 1.50
C ASP A 43 17.60 2.64 0.76
N LYS A 44 17.28 3.48 -0.25
CA LYS A 44 16.14 3.28 -1.14
C LYS A 44 16.64 3.03 -2.57
N ILE A 45 16.34 1.86 -3.11
CA ILE A 45 16.67 1.46 -4.48
C ILE A 45 15.37 1.36 -5.28
N PRO A 46 15.31 1.90 -6.51
CA PRO A 46 14.15 1.67 -7.37
C PRO A 46 13.97 0.18 -7.63
N VAL A 47 12.76 -0.34 -7.43
CA VAL A 47 12.46 -1.77 -7.64
C VAL A 47 12.83 -2.25 -9.05
N ALA A 48 12.72 -1.38 -10.05
CA ALA A 48 13.14 -1.65 -11.43
C ALA A 48 14.66 -1.87 -11.59
N ARG A 49 15.47 -1.57 -10.57
CA ARG A 49 16.93 -1.76 -10.56
C ARG A 49 17.36 -2.97 -9.72
N ILE A 50 16.44 -3.79 -9.21
CA ILE A 50 16.79 -4.92 -8.33
C ILE A 50 17.77 -5.90 -9.00
N VAL A 51 17.58 -6.23 -10.28
CA VAL A 51 18.48 -7.14 -11.01
C VAL A 51 19.90 -6.57 -11.09
N GLU A 52 20.03 -5.29 -11.41
CA GLU A 52 21.35 -4.64 -11.48
C GLU A 52 22.01 -4.51 -10.12
N ALA A 53 21.22 -4.24 -9.07
CA ALA A 53 21.69 -4.17 -7.69
C ALA A 53 22.25 -5.52 -7.22
N LEU A 54 21.51 -6.61 -7.48
CA LEU A 54 21.98 -7.97 -7.20
C LEU A 54 23.21 -8.31 -8.05
N GLU A 55 23.26 -7.84 -9.29
CA GLU A 55 24.37 -8.16 -10.16
C GLU A 55 25.68 -7.45 -9.78
N ASN A 56 25.59 -6.21 -9.31
CA ASN A 56 26.72 -5.30 -9.13
C ASN A 56 26.74 -4.63 -7.73
N PRO A 57 26.95 -5.39 -6.63
CA PRO A 57 27.20 -4.78 -5.31
C PRO A 57 28.33 -3.74 -5.36
N GLY A 58 28.10 -2.57 -4.79
CA GLY A 58 29.04 -1.43 -4.82
C GLY A 58 29.12 -0.69 -6.17
N GLY A 59 28.41 -1.15 -7.20
CA GLY A 59 28.36 -0.50 -8.52
C GLY A 59 27.66 0.85 -8.47
N ALA A 60 28.19 1.83 -9.21
CA ALA A 60 27.62 3.17 -9.27
C ALA A 60 26.34 3.21 -10.12
N TYR A 61 25.34 3.98 -9.67
CA TYR A 61 24.14 4.27 -10.44
C TYR A 61 23.61 5.68 -10.16
N GLN A 62 22.80 6.20 -11.07
CA GLN A 62 22.11 7.47 -10.90
C GLN A 62 20.65 7.26 -10.56
N HIS A 63 20.17 8.01 -9.55
CA HIS A 63 18.77 8.05 -9.19
C HIS A 63 18.38 9.42 -8.63
N ASN A 64 17.32 10.01 -9.19
CA ASN A 64 16.82 11.33 -8.83
C ASN A 64 17.91 12.41 -8.78
N GLY A 65 18.79 12.43 -9.80
CA GLY A 65 19.88 13.40 -9.92
C GLY A 65 21.07 13.16 -8.98
N MET A 66 21.07 12.08 -8.19
CA MET A 66 22.17 11.72 -7.29
C MET A 66 22.98 10.55 -7.84
N ASN A 67 24.31 10.63 -7.69
CA ASN A 67 25.18 9.46 -7.83
C ASN A 67 25.11 8.62 -6.55
N ARG A 68 24.82 7.33 -6.69
CA ARG A 68 24.66 6.37 -5.60
C ARG A 68 25.42 5.08 -5.92
N HIS A 69 25.51 4.18 -4.95
CA HIS A 69 26.08 2.85 -5.15
C HIS A 69 25.08 1.80 -4.69
N PHE A 70 25.04 0.67 -5.40
CA PHE A 70 24.18 -0.44 -4.97
C PHE A 70 24.71 -1.06 -3.66
N PRO A 71 23.84 -1.36 -2.69
CA PRO A 71 24.25 -2.12 -1.52
C PRO A 71 24.46 -3.59 -1.89
N ASP A 72 25.20 -4.30 -1.03
CA ASP A 72 25.35 -5.74 -1.12
C ASP A 72 24.13 -6.44 -0.51
N ILE A 73 23.12 -6.72 -1.34
CA ILE A 73 21.85 -7.32 -0.90
C ILE A 73 22.04 -8.83 -0.73
N ARG A 74 22.15 -9.26 0.53
CA ARG A 74 22.30 -10.68 0.90
C ARG A 74 21.01 -11.34 1.38
N PHE A 75 19.99 -10.55 1.73
CA PHE A 75 18.70 -11.03 2.22
C PHE A 75 17.56 -10.28 1.52
N ILE A 76 16.55 -11.02 1.06
CA ILE A 76 15.32 -10.47 0.49
C ILE A 76 14.13 -10.98 1.29
N TRP A 77 13.34 -10.07 1.84
CA TRP A 77 11.96 -10.35 2.26
C TRP A 77 11.01 -9.64 1.31
N TRP A 78 10.15 -10.38 0.63
CA TRP A 78 9.16 -9.82 -0.29
C TRP A 78 7.75 -10.12 0.19
N ALA A 79 6.86 -9.12 0.16
CA ALA A 79 5.45 -9.26 0.49
C ALA A 79 4.59 -8.53 -0.55
N GLY A 80 3.56 -9.20 -1.08
CA GLY A 80 2.52 -8.56 -1.92
C GLY A 80 2.97 -8.10 -3.31
N GLY A 81 3.96 -8.76 -3.95
CA GLY A 81 4.41 -8.39 -5.30
C GLY A 81 4.76 -9.57 -6.20
N ALA A 82 4.63 -9.37 -7.51
CA ALA A 82 4.81 -10.39 -8.55
C ALA A 82 6.08 -10.15 -9.38
N ASN A 83 7.25 -10.39 -8.78
CA ASN A 83 8.58 -10.02 -9.33
C ASN A 83 8.84 -10.64 -10.70
N PHE A 84 8.47 -11.91 -10.83
CA PHE A 84 8.60 -12.69 -12.06
C PHE A 84 7.49 -12.41 -13.08
N THR A 85 6.65 -11.40 -12.84
CA THR A 85 5.62 -10.92 -13.76
C THR A 85 5.86 -9.46 -14.15
N HIS A 86 6.16 -8.59 -13.18
CA HIS A 86 6.30 -7.15 -13.44
C HIS A 86 7.71 -6.72 -13.91
N HIS A 87 8.72 -7.56 -13.73
CA HIS A 87 10.11 -7.22 -14.02
C HIS A 87 10.49 -7.67 -15.42
N GLN A 88 11.32 -6.87 -16.09
CA GLN A 88 11.74 -7.13 -17.46
C GLN A 88 12.84 -8.21 -17.48
N ASP A 89 13.01 -8.87 -18.64
CA ASP A 89 14.00 -9.93 -18.84
C ASP A 89 14.01 -10.95 -17.69
N THR A 90 12.95 -11.74 -17.60
CA THR A 90 12.76 -12.72 -16.52
C THR A 90 13.89 -13.75 -16.47
N ASN A 91 14.55 -14.06 -17.59
CA ASN A 91 15.70 -14.97 -17.60
C ASN A 91 16.91 -14.38 -16.87
N ARG A 92 17.18 -13.09 -17.06
CA ARG A 92 18.21 -12.38 -16.29
C ARG A 92 17.81 -12.26 -14.83
N LEU A 93 16.54 -11.96 -14.54
CA LEU A 93 16.02 -11.95 -13.18
C LEU A 93 16.29 -13.28 -12.48
N ILE A 94 15.93 -14.42 -13.08
CA ILE A 94 16.13 -15.76 -12.48
C ILE A 94 17.59 -15.95 -12.07
N ARG A 95 18.56 -15.58 -12.92
CA ARG A 95 19.99 -15.70 -12.60
C ARG A 95 20.41 -14.77 -11.47
N ALA A 96 20.00 -13.51 -11.50
CA ALA A 96 20.31 -12.54 -10.45
C ALA A 96 19.67 -12.91 -9.10
N TRP A 97 18.48 -13.50 -9.13
CA TRP A 97 17.72 -13.92 -7.95
C TRP A 97 18.38 -15.08 -7.19
N GLN A 98 19.40 -15.75 -7.77
CA GLN A 98 20.20 -16.77 -7.10
C GLN A 98 21.35 -16.19 -6.25
N LYS A 99 21.55 -14.87 -6.27
CA LYS A 99 22.68 -14.21 -5.58
C LYS A 99 22.46 -13.93 -4.09
N PRO A 100 21.26 -13.52 -3.62
CA PRO A 100 20.99 -13.44 -2.19
C PRO A 100 21.18 -14.79 -1.50
N GLU A 101 21.55 -14.75 -0.22
CA GLU A 101 21.74 -15.95 0.60
C GLU A 101 20.44 -16.51 1.14
N LEU A 102 19.42 -15.66 1.22
CA LEU A 102 18.10 -16.04 1.71
C LEU A 102 17.03 -15.14 1.10
N VAL A 103 16.02 -15.78 0.51
CA VAL A 103 14.83 -15.18 -0.06
C VAL A 103 13.60 -15.71 0.68
N VAL A 104 12.91 -14.82 1.39
CA VAL A 104 11.64 -15.06 2.07
C VAL A 104 10.52 -14.38 1.30
N ILE A 105 9.45 -15.12 0.98
CA ILE A 105 8.27 -14.59 0.30
C ILE A 105 7.04 -14.76 1.21
N SER A 106 6.40 -13.66 1.60
CA SER A 106 5.06 -13.62 2.22
C SER A 106 4.00 -13.52 1.13
N GLU A 107 3.19 -14.57 0.97
CA GLU A 107 2.29 -14.68 -0.17
C GLU A 107 1.09 -15.59 0.14
N CYS A 108 -0.07 -15.24 -0.42
CA CYS A 108 -1.32 -15.99 -0.27
C CYS A 108 -1.55 -17.03 -1.38
N PHE A 109 -0.76 -16.98 -2.46
CA PHE A 109 -0.81 -17.91 -3.60
C PHE A 109 0.54 -18.52 -3.97
N TRP A 110 0.54 -19.69 -4.63
CA TRP A 110 1.77 -20.30 -5.17
C TRP A 110 2.25 -19.61 -6.47
N THR A 111 2.65 -18.34 -6.36
CA THR A 111 3.13 -17.50 -7.47
C THR A 111 4.52 -17.91 -7.96
N ALA A 112 4.96 -17.38 -9.10
CA ALA A 112 6.32 -17.59 -9.59
C ALA A 112 7.38 -17.05 -8.62
N ALA A 113 7.09 -15.98 -7.86
CA ALA A 113 7.98 -15.51 -6.80
C ALA A 113 8.10 -16.52 -5.66
N ALA A 114 6.97 -17.08 -5.19
CA ALA A 114 6.98 -18.12 -4.16
C ALA A 114 7.76 -19.37 -4.59
N LYS A 115 7.73 -19.75 -5.87
CA LYS A 115 8.49 -20.88 -6.42
C LYS A 115 10.01 -20.66 -6.46
N HIS A 116 10.48 -19.42 -6.37
CA HIS A 116 11.89 -19.05 -6.35
C HIS A 116 12.33 -18.53 -4.97
N ALA A 117 11.58 -18.87 -3.92
CA ALA A 117 11.91 -18.55 -2.54
C ALA A 117 12.66 -19.71 -1.88
N ASP A 118 13.47 -19.40 -0.87
CA ASP A 118 13.97 -20.41 0.07
C ASP A 118 12.92 -20.72 1.14
N ILE A 119 12.18 -19.69 1.58
CA ILE A 119 11.10 -19.81 2.57
C ILE A 119 9.85 -19.10 2.03
N VAL A 120 8.72 -19.83 2.06
CA VAL A 120 7.40 -19.25 1.79
C VAL A 120 6.62 -19.17 3.09
N LEU A 121 6.10 -17.98 3.40
CA LEU A 121 5.23 -17.74 4.53
C LEU A 121 3.79 -17.52 4.01
N PRO A 122 2.83 -18.39 4.37
CA PRO A 122 1.46 -18.27 3.87
C PRO A 122 0.75 -17.07 4.50
N ALA A 123 0.40 -16.09 3.67
CA ALA A 123 -0.31 -14.89 4.08
C ALA A 123 -1.84 -15.04 3.89
N THR A 124 -2.63 -14.38 4.72
CA THR A 124 -4.09 -14.26 4.51
C THR A 124 -4.43 -13.33 3.36
N THR A 125 -5.51 -13.62 2.64
CA THR A 125 -6.19 -12.67 1.75
C THR A 125 -6.94 -11.61 2.54
N SER A 126 -7.40 -10.55 1.86
CA SER A 126 -8.23 -9.51 2.50
C SER A 126 -9.60 -10.01 2.97
N PHE A 127 -10.09 -11.16 2.48
CA PHE A 127 -11.36 -11.74 2.94
C PHE A 127 -11.22 -12.47 4.29
N GLU A 128 -10.00 -12.72 4.73
CA GLU A 128 -9.67 -13.48 5.93
C GLU A 128 -9.31 -12.59 7.14
N ARG A 129 -9.42 -11.26 6.99
CA ARG A 129 -9.09 -10.27 8.01
C ARG A 129 -10.00 -9.04 7.94
N ASN A 130 -9.99 -8.22 8.98
CA ASN A 130 -10.69 -6.94 8.99
C ASN A 130 -9.77 -5.82 8.48
N ASP A 131 -10.32 -4.92 7.67
CA ASP A 131 -9.64 -3.73 7.17
C ASP A 131 -10.62 -2.57 6.87
N LEU A 132 -10.08 -1.44 6.42
CA LEU A 132 -10.80 -0.27 5.92
C LEU A 132 -10.12 0.25 4.65
N THR A 133 -10.90 0.63 3.64
CA THR A 133 -10.32 1.23 2.43
C THR A 133 -11.10 2.45 1.96
N MET A 134 -10.40 3.32 1.23
CA MET A 134 -11.00 4.29 0.34
C MET A 134 -11.22 3.66 -1.04
N THR A 135 -12.19 4.16 -1.81
CA THR A 135 -12.35 3.85 -3.24
C THR A 135 -12.36 5.12 -4.06
N GLY A 136 -11.85 5.03 -5.29
CA GLY A 136 -11.65 6.18 -6.18
C GLY A 136 -10.36 6.90 -5.84
N ASP A 137 -9.22 6.37 -6.28
CA ASP A 137 -7.89 6.84 -5.88
C ASP A 137 -7.67 8.34 -6.09
N TYR A 138 -8.29 8.94 -7.11
CA TYR A 138 -8.26 10.39 -7.32
C TYR A 138 -9.53 11.12 -6.87
N SER A 139 -10.66 10.42 -6.80
CA SER A 139 -11.97 11.00 -6.57
C SER A 139 -12.45 10.91 -5.11
N ASN A 140 -11.84 10.05 -4.31
CA ASN A 140 -12.18 9.75 -2.91
C ASN A 140 -13.69 9.50 -2.71
N GLN A 141 -14.30 8.65 -3.54
CA GLN A 141 -15.75 8.50 -3.58
C GLN A 141 -16.34 7.85 -2.35
N HIS A 142 -15.68 6.83 -1.79
CA HIS A 142 -16.28 6.05 -0.70
C HIS A 142 -15.26 5.61 0.33
N LEU A 143 -15.71 5.55 1.59
CA LEU A 143 -15.03 4.84 2.68
C LEU A 143 -15.76 3.52 2.92
N VAL A 144 -15.04 2.41 2.88
CA VAL A 144 -15.62 1.06 2.85
C VAL A 144 -15.11 0.22 4.04
N PRO A 145 -16.01 -0.38 4.83
CA PRO A 145 -15.63 -1.39 5.81
C PRO A 145 -15.32 -2.71 5.11
N MET A 146 -14.15 -3.28 5.36
CA MET A 146 -13.75 -4.59 4.84
C MET A 146 -13.75 -5.60 5.99
N LYS A 147 -14.93 -6.08 6.37
CA LYS A 147 -15.04 -7.10 7.42
C LYS A 147 -14.52 -8.45 6.94
N GLN A 148 -13.94 -9.20 7.87
CA GLN A 148 -13.57 -10.60 7.68
C GLN A 148 -14.81 -11.39 7.24
N VAL A 149 -14.68 -12.08 6.10
CA VAL A 149 -15.76 -12.89 5.51
C VAL A 149 -15.62 -14.35 5.92
N VAL A 150 -14.39 -14.85 6.00
CA VAL A 150 -14.07 -16.24 6.40
C VAL A 150 -12.90 -16.25 7.37
N PRO A 151 -12.75 -17.26 8.24
CA PRO A 151 -11.55 -17.39 9.06
C PRO A 151 -10.31 -17.69 8.18
N PRO A 152 -9.08 -17.38 8.65
CA PRO A 152 -7.85 -17.75 7.96
C PRO A 152 -7.83 -19.23 7.59
N ARG A 153 -7.43 -19.53 6.35
CA ARG A 153 -7.43 -20.88 5.81
C ARG A 153 -6.10 -21.59 6.10
N TYR A 154 -6.20 -22.83 6.55
CA TYR A 154 -5.04 -23.69 6.85
C TYR A 154 -4.13 -23.03 7.88
N GLU A 155 -2.85 -22.84 7.53
CA GLU A 155 -1.83 -22.20 8.38
C GLU A 155 -1.57 -20.75 7.95
N ALA A 156 -2.42 -20.16 7.10
CA ALA A 156 -2.24 -18.78 6.67
C ALA A 156 -2.37 -17.81 7.84
N ARG A 157 -1.48 -16.82 7.89
CA ARG A 157 -1.43 -15.82 8.96
C ARG A 157 -1.50 -14.42 8.38
N ASN A 158 -2.09 -13.50 9.14
CA ASN A 158 -2.12 -12.09 8.77
C ASN A 158 -0.72 -11.50 8.90
N ASP A 159 -0.26 -10.76 7.89
CA ASP A 159 1.08 -10.15 7.87
C ASP A 159 1.34 -9.30 9.12
N PHE A 160 0.33 -8.57 9.62
CA PHE A 160 0.44 -7.79 10.86
C PHE A 160 0.87 -8.64 12.06
N ASP A 161 0.28 -9.82 12.23
CA ASP A 161 0.58 -10.72 13.36
C ASP A 161 1.96 -11.34 13.19
N VAL A 162 2.32 -11.73 11.96
CA VAL A 162 3.65 -12.28 11.63
C VAL A 162 4.75 -11.26 11.95
N PHE A 163 4.59 -10.01 11.55
CA PHE A 163 5.58 -8.96 11.80
C PHE A 163 5.61 -8.51 13.27
N ALA A 164 4.48 -8.55 13.99
CA ALA A 164 4.46 -8.30 15.43
C ALA A 164 5.27 -9.37 16.20
N GLU A 165 5.07 -10.64 15.88
CA GLU A 165 5.84 -11.73 16.49
C GLU A 165 7.32 -11.74 16.09
N LEU A 166 7.61 -11.43 14.83
CA LEU A 166 9.00 -11.30 14.37
C LEU A 166 9.72 -10.18 15.13
N SER A 167 9.03 -9.07 15.38
CA SER A 167 9.58 -7.95 16.16
C SER A 167 9.96 -8.37 17.58
N GLU A 168 9.16 -9.22 18.24
CA GLU A 168 9.52 -9.77 19.57
C GLU A 168 10.74 -10.69 19.54
N ARG A 169 10.87 -11.49 18.48
CA ARG A 169 12.03 -12.36 18.30
C ARG A 169 13.30 -11.57 18.03
N TRP A 170 13.17 -10.40 17.39
CA TRP A 170 14.28 -9.52 17.07
C TRP A 170 14.79 -8.78 18.30
N GLU A 171 13.89 -8.23 19.11
CA GLU A 171 14.23 -7.49 20.30
C GLU A 171 13.15 -7.68 21.37
N LYS A 172 13.56 -7.88 22.63
CA LYS A 172 12.64 -8.02 23.76
C LYS A 172 11.72 -6.79 23.84
N GLY A 173 10.40 -7.02 23.86
CA GLY A 173 9.39 -5.95 23.86
C GLY A 173 9.10 -5.37 22.47
N GLY A 174 9.67 -5.93 21.41
CA GLY A 174 9.41 -5.54 20.02
C GLY A 174 7.94 -5.73 19.62
N TYR A 175 7.22 -6.72 20.17
CA TYR A 175 5.79 -6.89 19.90
C TYR A 175 5.00 -5.66 20.32
N ALA A 176 5.20 -5.21 21.57
CA ALA A 176 4.49 -4.07 22.12
C ALA A 176 4.83 -2.77 21.39
N ARG A 177 6.10 -2.63 20.97
CA ARG A 177 6.56 -1.48 20.17
C ARG A 177 5.93 -1.45 18.78
N PHE A 178 5.88 -2.58 18.08
CA PHE A 178 5.29 -2.69 16.76
C PHE A 178 3.76 -2.50 16.79
N THR A 179 3.09 -3.14 17.73
CA THR A 179 1.62 -3.07 17.84
C THR A 179 1.12 -1.79 18.50
N GLU A 180 1.99 -1.04 19.18
CA GLU A 180 1.65 0.05 20.11
C GLU A 180 0.61 -0.35 21.17
N GLY A 181 0.54 -1.65 21.50
CA GLY A 181 -0.48 -2.21 22.38
C GLY A 181 -1.91 -2.19 21.81
N LYS A 182 -2.07 -1.90 20.51
CA LYS A 182 -3.36 -1.86 19.82
C LYS A 182 -3.65 -3.18 19.12
N SER A 183 -4.89 -3.64 19.23
CA SER A 183 -5.46 -4.68 18.38
C SER A 183 -5.71 -4.14 16.95
N GLN A 184 -5.96 -5.05 16.00
CA GLN A 184 -6.32 -4.71 14.63
C GLN A 184 -7.50 -3.71 14.57
N LEU A 185 -8.59 -3.96 15.30
CA LEU A 185 -9.75 -3.06 15.31
C LEU A 185 -9.43 -1.68 15.90
N GLN A 186 -8.57 -1.60 16.91
CA GLN A 186 -8.14 -0.32 17.47
C GLN A 186 -7.26 0.48 16.49
N TRP A 187 -6.47 -0.20 15.66
CA TRP A 187 -5.76 0.45 14.56
C TRP A 187 -6.74 1.03 13.53
N LEU A 188 -7.72 0.23 13.09
CA LEU A 188 -8.75 0.68 12.15
C LEU A 188 -9.55 1.87 12.70
N GLU A 189 -9.96 1.80 13.98
CA GLU A 189 -10.63 2.90 14.66
C GLU A 189 -9.76 4.17 14.72
N THR A 190 -8.46 4.02 14.98
CA THR A 190 -7.52 5.15 14.97
C THR A 190 -7.51 5.82 13.59
N PHE A 191 -7.43 5.03 12.51
CA PHE A 191 -7.39 5.56 11.15
C PHE A 191 -8.69 6.27 10.77
N TYR A 192 -9.81 5.66 11.14
CA TYR A 192 -11.13 6.22 10.94
C TYR A 192 -11.32 7.55 11.70
N ASN A 193 -10.89 7.61 12.95
CA ASN A 193 -11.04 8.83 13.76
C ASN A 193 -10.16 9.98 13.25
N VAL A 194 -8.96 9.70 12.75
CA VAL A 194 -8.14 10.70 12.06
C VAL A 194 -8.84 11.20 10.79
N ALA A 195 -9.42 10.28 10.00
CA ALA A 195 -10.21 10.64 8.82
C ALA A 195 -11.39 11.54 9.19
N ARG A 196 -12.15 11.18 10.22
CA ARG A 196 -13.29 11.94 10.74
C ARG A 196 -12.89 13.34 11.18
N GLN A 197 -11.78 13.48 11.90
CA GLN A 197 -11.25 14.78 12.32
C GLN A 197 -10.86 15.66 11.12
N ARG A 198 -10.17 15.07 10.12
CA ARG A 198 -9.76 15.79 8.90
C ARG A 198 -10.93 16.12 7.99
N GLY A 199 -11.92 15.24 7.88
CA GLY A 199 -13.12 15.42 7.08
C GLY A 199 -14.00 16.56 7.58
N ALA A 200 -14.03 16.80 8.89
CA ALA A 200 -14.80 17.89 9.48
C ALA A 200 -14.41 19.28 8.92
N SER A 201 -13.13 19.51 8.60
CA SER A 201 -12.69 20.77 7.97
C SER A 201 -13.18 20.94 6.53
N GLN A 202 -13.58 19.83 5.87
CA GLN A 202 -14.21 19.80 4.56
C GLN A 202 -15.74 19.66 4.63
N GLN A 203 -16.33 19.85 5.83
CA GLN A 203 -17.77 19.68 6.07
C GLN A 203 -18.27 18.26 5.76
N VAL A 204 -17.39 17.25 5.95
CA VAL A 204 -17.75 15.83 5.88
C VAL A 204 -17.94 15.32 7.29
N GLU A 205 -19.16 14.93 7.64
CA GLU A 205 -19.47 14.31 8.92
C GLU A 205 -19.45 12.80 8.79
N LEU A 206 -18.62 12.13 9.59
CA LEU A 206 -18.62 10.69 9.73
C LEU A 206 -19.26 10.29 11.07
N PRO A 207 -20.06 9.22 11.10
CA PRO A 207 -20.63 8.69 12.34
C PRO A 207 -19.53 8.17 13.29
N PRO A 208 -19.84 7.83 14.55
CA PRO A 208 -18.90 7.11 15.41
C PRO A 208 -18.44 5.79 14.77
N PHE A 209 -17.17 5.40 15.00
CA PHE A 209 -16.60 4.19 14.41
C PHE A 209 -17.43 2.94 14.67
N ALA A 210 -17.93 2.75 15.89
CA ALA A 210 -18.76 1.60 16.25
C ALA A 210 -20.06 1.52 15.43
N GLU A 211 -20.70 2.65 15.14
CA GLU A 211 -21.92 2.71 14.33
C GLU A 211 -21.62 2.38 12.88
N PHE A 212 -20.60 3.02 12.30
CA PHE A 212 -20.13 2.72 10.95
C PHE A 212 -19.75 1.24 10.78
N TRP A 213 -18.94 0.73 11.72
CA TRP A 213 -18.49 -0.65 11.69
C TRP A 213 -19.68 -1.60 11.82
N GLN A 214 -20.62 -1.35 12.72
CA GLN A 214 -21.80 -2.20 12.89
C GLN A 214 -22.71 -2.18 11.66
N ALA A 215 -22.91 -1.02 11.04
CA ALA A 215 -23.74 -0.86 9.84
C ALA A 215 -23.21 -1.70 8.66
N ASN A 216 -21.89 -1.87 8.55
CA ASN A 216 -21.25 -2.64 7.48
C ASN A 216 -21.68 -2.18 6.08
N GLN A 217 -21.81 -0.87 5.89
CA GLN A 217 -22.15 -0.22 4.64
C GLN A 217 -21.02 0.74 4.25
N LEU A 218 -20.84 0.95 2.94
CA LEU A 218 -19.98 2.02 2.47
C LEU A 218 -20.58 3.39 2.82
N ILE A 219 -19.72 4.37 3.04
CA ILE A 219 -20.10 5.79 3.14
C ILE A 219 -19.72 6.45 1.82
N GLU A 220 -20.69 7.01 1.10
CA GLU A 220 -20.43 7.85 -0.06
C GLU A 220 -20.06 9.27 0.38
N MET A 221 -18.95 9.77 -0.16
CA MET A 221 -18.41 11.09 0.15
C MET A 221 -19.19 12.17 -0.60
N PRO A 222 -19.52 13.31 0.04
CA PRO A 222 -20.30 14.37 -0.58
C PRO A 222 -19.66 14.92 -1.86
N GLU A 223 -20.51 15.28 -2.83
CA GLU A 223 -20.09 15.99 -4.03
C GLU A 223 -19.36 17.31 -3.70
N ASN A 224 -18.49 17.70 -4.62
CA ASN A 224 -17.79 18.97 -4.62
C ASN A 224 -18.17 19.74 -5.90
N PRO A 225 -19.08 20.74 -5.82
CA PRO A 225 -19.53 21.50 -6.99
C PRO A 225 -18.39 22.18 -7.76
N ASP A 226 -17.31 22.56 -7.08
CA ASP A 226 -16.14 23.18 -7.73
C ASP A 226 -15.38 22.15 -8.59
N SER A 227 -15.31 20.90 -8.13
CA SER A 227 -14.68 19.82 -8.89
C SER A 227 -15.53 19.37 -10.08
N GLU A 228 -16.85 19.44 -9.99
CA GLU A 228 -17.76 19.12 -11.09
C GLU A 228 -17.71 20.16 -12.22
N ARG A 229 -17.47 21.42 -11.87
CA ARG A 229 -17.33 22.52 -12.83
C ARG A 229 -15.92 22.63 -13.41
N PHE A 230 -14.96 21.90 -12.86
CA PHE A 230 -13.58 21.97 -13.29
C PHE A 230 -13.43 21.41 -14.71
N ILE A 231 -12.95 22.24 -15.63
CA ILE A 231 -12.65 21.85 -17.01
C ILE A 231 -11.13 21.77 -17.15
N ARG A 232 -10.62 20.56 -17.33
CA ARG A 232 -9.18 20.35 -17.55
C ARG A 232 -8.75 21.08 -18.83
N PHE A 233 -7.69 21.89 -18.72
CA PHE A 233 -7.17 22.72 -19.80
C PHE A 233 -8.12 23.83 -20.28
N ALA A 234 -9.03 24.33 -19.43
CA ALA A 234 -9.92 25.46 -19.77
C ALA A 234 -9.15 26.65 -20.39
N ASP A 235 -7.95 26.95 -19.89
CA ASP A 235 -7.09 28.04 -20.37
C ASP A 235 -6.61 27.89 -21.83
N PHE A 236 -6.72 26.68 -22.40
CA PHE A 236 -6.37 26.39 -23.80
C PHE A 236 -7.55 26.56 -24.75
N CYS A 237 -8.76 26.80 -24.22
CA CYS A 237 -9.93 27.16 -25.00
C CYS A 237 -9.89 28.66 -25.31
N ARG A 238 -9.21 29.03 -26.40
CA ARG A 238 -9.31 30.34 -27.02
C ARG A 238 -10.35 30.34 -28.13
#